data_AF-A0AAU4GQY4-F1
#
_entry.id   AF-A0AAU4GQY4-F1
#
_cell.length_a   1.000
_cell.length_b   1.000
_cell.length_c   1.000
_cell.angle_alpha   90.00
_cell.angle_beta   90.00
_cell.angle_gamma   90.00
#
_symmetry.space_group_name_H-M   'P 1'
#
loop_
_entity.id
_entity.type
_entity.pdbx_description
1 polymer ?
#
loop_
_entity_poly.entity_id
_entity_poly.type
_entity_poly.pdbx_seq_one_letter_code
_entity_poly.pdbx_strand_id
1 'polypeptide(L)'
;MSSPSPADPQIAAAVFADHVERAQAGELARHHGWTFTWLDPLHVVVEIGPGRAADGGDRFHVKVGAEYYDLHPPTAVFVCPPGAAPDASAPVWSTAPPGSRWLPVLEPLPWFAIHGAYPFADGPGQLVCCSMTFDYYVTGHSPTAGQQWRQGHHTLVATLSRIQDALDSPNYRGPH
;
A
#
# COMPACT_ATOMS: atom_id res chain seq x y z
N MET A 1 13.99 21.58 -0.11
CA MET A 1 12.91 21.12 -1.02
C MET A 1 11.61 21.54 -0.38
N SER A 2 10.70 22.18 -1.13
CA SER A 2 9.38 22.52 -0.61
C SER A 2 8.65 21.22 -0.24
N SER A 3 7.91 21.22 0.88
CA SER A 3 7.08 20.07 1.26
C SER A 3 6.09 19.76 0.12
N PRO A 4 5.83 18.48 -0.21
CA PRO A 4 4.84 18.13 -1.21
C PRO A 4 3.47 18.71 -0.81
N SER A 5 2.79 19.35 -1.75
CA SER A 5 1.41 19.80 -1.56
C SER A 5 0.44 18.71 -2.02
N PRO A 6 -0.71 18.54 -1.34
CA PRO A 6 -1.78 17.68 -1.85
C PRO A 6 -2.17 18.04 -3.28
N ALA A 7 -2.59 17.03 -4.05
CA ALA A 7 -3.13 17.24 -5.38
C ALA A 7 -4.53 17.88 -5.31
N ASP A 8 -5.02 18.37 -6.45
CA ASP A 8 -6.44 18.73 -6.57
C ASP A 8 -7.27 17.45 -6.35
N PRO A 9 -8.19 17.42 -5.35
CA PRO A 9 -8.87 16.19 -4.98
C PRO A 9 -9.81 15.65 -6.06
N GLN A 10 -10.36 16.51 -6.94
CA GLN A 10 -11.24 16.05 -8.02
C GLN A 10 -10.42 15.41 -9.13
N ILE A 11 -9.29 16.02 -9.49
CA ILE A 11 -8.36 15.47 -10.49
C ILE A 11 -7.75 14.15 -9.97
N ALA A 12 -7.26 14.15 -8.73
CA ALA A 12 -6.69 12.96 -8.09
C ALA A 12 -7.70 11.81 -8.04
N ALA A 13 -8.94 12.06 -7.61
CA ALA A 13 -9.98 11.05 -7.56
C ALA A 13 -10.32 10.47 -8.95
N ALA A 14 -10.43 11.32 -9.97
CA ALA A 14 -10.74 10.88 -11.33
C ALA A 14 -9.62 9.99 -11.92
N VAL A 15 -8.37 10.41 -11.78
CA VAL A 15 -7.20 9.64 -12.26
C VAL A 15 -7.00 8.37 -11.44
N PHE A 16 -7.25 8.43 -10.14
CA PHE A 16 -7.18 7.26 -9.27
C PHE A 16 -8.26 6.23 -9.62
N ALA A 17 -9.50 6.65 -9.85
CA ALA A 17 -10.59 5.79 -10.29
C ALA A 17 -10.28 5.06 -11.59
N ASP A 18 -9.83 5.77 -12.64
CA ASP A 18 -9.40 5.13 -13.90
C ASP A 18 -8.32 4.06 -13.66
N HIS A 19 -7.31 4.40 -12.87
CA HIS A 19 -6.21 3.49 -12.58
C HIS A 19 -6.64 2.28 -11.75
N VAL A 20 -7.54 2.44 -10.78
CA VAL A 20 -8.11 1.32 -10.00
C VAL A 20 -8.95 0.41 -10.90
N GLU A 21 -9.81 0.96 -11.75
CA GLU A 21 -10.62 0.18 -12.70
C GLU A 21 -9.75 -0.64 -13.64
N ARG A 22 -8.70 -0.03 -14.21
CA ARG A 22 -7.72 -0.72 -15.06
C ARG A 22 -6.93 -1.78 -14.30
N ALA A 23 -6.57 -1.52 -13.05
CA ALA A 23 -5.88 -2.49 -12.19
C ALA A 23 -6.78 -3.71 -11.93
N GLN A 24 -8.03 -3.49 -11.54
CA GLN A 24 -9.02 -4.54 -11.27
C GLN A 24 -9.34 -5.37 -12.51
N ALA A 25 -9.42 -4.73 -13.69
CA ALA A 25 -9.58 -5.43 -14.95
C ALA A 25 -8.30 -6.13 -15.44
N GLY A 26 -7.14 -5.84 -14.86
CA GLY A 26 -5.83 -6.31 -15.32
C GLY A 26 -5.53 -7.78 -15.01
N GLU A 27 -4.52 -8.32 -15.69
CA GLU A 27 -4.07 -9.72 -15.51
C GLU A 27 -3.45 -9.94 -14.13
N LEU A 28 -2.68 -8.98 -13.61
CA LEU A 28 -2.05 -9.09 -12.29
C LEU A 28 -3.09 -9.27 -11.17
N ALA A 29 -4.14 -8.46 -11.16
CA ALA A 29 -5.21 -8.60 -10.16
C ALA A 29 -5.87 -9.99 -10.24
N ARG A 30 -6.13 -10.51 -11.45
CA ARG A 30 -6.68 -11.86 -11.62
C ARG A 30 -5.70 -12.95 -11.20
N HIS A 31 -4.42 -12.78 -11.51
CA HIS A 31 -3.37 -13.75 -11.21
C HIS A 31 -3.16 -13.91 -9.69
N HIS A 32 -3.09 -12.78 -8.98
CA HIS A 32 -2.87 -12.76 -7.52
C HIS A 32 -4.17 -12.79 -6.71
N GLY A 33 -5.33 -12.70 -7.38
CA GLY A 33 -6.63 -12.66 -6.73
C GLY A 33 -6.84 -11.40 -5.89
N TRP A 34 -6.36 -10.25 -6.37
CA TRP A 34 -6.59 -8.97 -5.70
C TRP A 34 -8.06 -8.59 -5.77
N THR A 35 -8.61 -8.17 -4.63
CA THR A 35 -9.96 -7.60 -4.56
C THR A 35 -9.87 -6.16 -4.05
N PHE A 36 -10.76 -5.31 -4.53
CA PHE A 36 -10.72 -3.87 -4.30
C PHE A 36 -12.01 -3.44 -3.59
N THR A 37 -11.88 -2.77 -2.45
CA THR A 37 -12.99 -2.21 -1.68
C THR A 37 -12.82 -0.70 -1.59
N TRP A 38 -13.66 0.05 -2.29
CA TRP A 38 -13.68 1.51 -2.20
C TRP A 38 -14.14 1.97 -0.82
N LEU A 39 -13.42 2.93 -0.24
CA LEU A 39 -13.82 3.60 1.00
C LEU A 39 -14.45 4.96 0.70
N ASP A 40 -13.82 5.70 -0.20
CA ASP A 40 -14.22 7.01 -0.69
C ASP A 40 -13.48 7.30 -2.02
N PRO A 41 -13.73 8.43 -2.71
CA PRO A 41 -13.12 8.69 -4.03
C PRO A 41 -11.59 8.73 -4.07
N LEU A 42 -10.90 8.87 -2.93
CA LEU A 42 -9.44 8.93 -2.83
C LEU A 42 -8.84 7.68 -2.17
N HIS A 43 -9.64 6.72 -1.74
CA HIS A 43 -9.17 5.59 -0.96
C HIS A 43 -9.80 4.26 -1.37
N VAL A 44 -8.94 3.27 -1.56
CA VAL A 44 -9.32 1.87 -1.77
C VAL A 44 -8.54 0.97 -0.82
N VAL A 45 -9.18 -0.08 -0.33
CA VAL A 45 -8.50 -1.19 0.34
C VAL A 45 -8.34 -2.32 -0.66
N VAL A 46 -7.13 -2.84 -0.79
CA VAL A 46 -6.80 -3.97 -1.66
C VAL A 46 -6.49 -5.17 -0.79
N GLU A 47 -7.23 -6.27 -0.98
CA GLU A 47 -6.86 -7.55 -0.39
C GLU A 47 -5.72 -8.17 -1.23
N ILE A 48 -4.63 -8.51 -0.55
CA ILE A 48 -3.40 -9.03 -1.16
C ILE A 48 -2.86 -10.19 -0.32
N GLY A 49 -2.16 -11.13 -0.95
CA GLY A 49 -1.51 -12.25 -0.26
C GLY A 49 -0.41 -12.85 -1.13
N PRO A 50 0.47 -13.67 -0.55
CA PRO A 50 1.45 -14.43 -1.33
C PRO A 50 0.74 -15.30 -2.40
N GLY A 51 1.43 -15.53 -3.52
CA GLY A 51 0.92 -16.17 -4.74
C GLY A 51 0.15 -17.47 -4.50
N ARG A 52 -0.81 -17.76 -5.40
CA ARG A 52 -1.86 -18.80 -5.30
C ARG A 52 -1.97 -19.44 -3.91
N ALA A 53 -2.47 -18.66 -2.96
CA ALA A 53 -3.26 -19.20 -1.86
C ALA A 53 -4.44 -19.96 -2.47
N ALA A 54 -4.19 -21.21 -2.90
CA ALA A 54 -5.22 -22.21 -3.13
C ALA A 54 -5.88 -22.40 -1.76
N ASP A 55 -7.05 -21.76 -1.61
CA ASP A 55 -7.96 -21.85 -0.48
C ASP A 55 -7.28 -21.91 0.90
N GLY A 56 -7.03 -20.72 1.48
CA GLY A 56 -6.66 -20.58 2.91
C GLY A 56 -5.29 -19.98 3.22
N GLY A 57 -4.57 -19.43 2.23
CA GLY A 57 -3.31 -18.71 2.48
C GLY A 57 -3.52 -17.34 3.14
N ASP A 58 -2.42 -16.78 3.65
CA ASP A 58 -2.41 -15.50 4.36
C ASP A 58 -2.98 -14.36 3.49
N ARG A 59 -3.90 -13.59 4.06
CA ARG A 59 -4.51 -12.42 3.41
C ARG A 59 -4.30 -11.18 4.26
N PHE A 60 -3.83 -10.14 3.60
CA PHE A 60 -3.59 -8.83 4.15
C PHE A 60 -4.45 -7.80 3.42
N HIS A 61 -4.69 -6.68 4.07
CA HIS A 61 -5.43 -5.57 3.48
C HIS A 61 -4.52 -4.36 3.43
N VAL A 62 -4.39 -3.74 2.27
CA VAL A 62 -3.58 -2.54 2.06
C VAL A 62 -4.53 -1.39 1.71
N LYS A 63 -4.61 -0.38 2.58
CA LYS A 63 -5.26 0.88 2.23
C LYS A 63 -4.30 1.68 1.36
N VAL A 64 -4.76 2.05 0.17
CA VAL A 64 -4.06 2.90 -0.80
C VAL A 64 -4.80 4.24 -0.88
N GLY A 65 -4.07 5.35 -0.72
CA GLY A 65 -4.62 6.71 -0.74
C GLY A 65 -4.04 7.57 -1.86
N ALA A 66 -4.88 8.44 -2.42
CA ALA A 66 -4.59 9.23 -3.62
C ALA A 66 -4.38 10.74 -3.34
N GLU A 67 -4.10 11.14 -2.11
CA GLU A 67 -4.07 12.56 -1.69
C GLU A 67 -3.02 13.40 -2.42
N TYR A 68 -1.96 12.76 -2.93
CA TYR A 68 -0.86 13.39 -3.69
C TYR A 68 -0.77 12.89 -5.14
N TYR A 69 -1.78 12.14 -5.58
CA TYR A 69 -1.77 11.39 -6.83
C TYR A 69 -2.26 12.24 -8.02
N ASP A 70 -1.77 12.05 -9.24
CA ASP A 70 -0.74 11.10 -9.70
C ASP A 70 0.65 11.74 -9.86
N LEU A 71 0.82 12.98 -9.39
CA LEU A 71 2.12 13.66 -9.38
C LEU A 71 3.14 12.91 -8.52
N HIS A 72 2.67 12.33 -7.42
CA HIS A 72 3.43 11.44 -6.54
C HIS A 72 2.80 10.04 -6.51
N PRO A 73 3.54 9.01 -6.05
CA PRO A 73 2.94 7.70 -5.79
C PRO A 73 1.82 7.81 -4.75
N PRO A 74 0.93 6.82 -4.68
CA PRO A 74 -0.08 6.79 -3.62
C PRO A 74 0.56 6.54 -2.25
N THR A 75 -0.18 6.87 -1.18
CA THR A 75 0.11 6.36 0.17
C THR A 75 -0.25 4.87 0.24
N ALA A 76 0.40 4.11 1.12
CA ALA A 76 0.07 2.70 1.32
C ALA A 76 0.36 2.25 2.76
N VAL A 77 -0.64 1.68 3.42
CA VAL A 77 -0.51 1.10 4.76
C VAL A 77 -1.29 -0.21 4.86
N PHE A 78 -0.76 -1.18 5.60
CA PHE A 78 -1.50 -2.37 5.99
C PHE A 78 -2.54 -2.01 7.04
N VAL A 79 -3.74 -2.57 6.90
CA VAL A 79 -4.91 -2.28 7.74
C VAL A 79 -5.57 -3.56 8.25
N CYS A 80 -6.22 -3.44 9.41
CA CYS A 80 -7.14 -4.43 9.95
C CYS A 80 -8.53 -4.22 9.33
N PRO A 81 -9.25 -5.29 8.97
CA PRO A 81 -10.65 -5.17 8.60
C PRO A 81 -11.52 -4.73 9.79
N PRO A 82 -12.67 -4.08 9.52
CA PRO A 82 -13.64 -3.74 10.57
C PRO A 82 -13.99 -4.94 11.44
N GLY A 83 -14.04 -4.75 12.76
CA GLY A 83 -14.33 -5.83 13.73
C GLY A 83 -13.17 -6.79 14.02
N ALA A 84 -11.99 -6.63 13.40
CA ALA A 84 -10.82 -7.47 13.69
C ALA A 84 -9.85 -6.87 14.71
N ALA A 85 -10.11 -5.66 15.20
CA ALA A 85 -9.33 -5.05 16.27
C ALA A 85 -9.61 -5.74 17.63
N PRO A 86 -8.65 -5.76 18.58
CA PRO A 86 -8.83 -6.38 19.90
C PRO A 86 -10.03 -5.82 20.69
N ASP A 87 -10.42 -4.58 20.40
CA ASP A 87 -11.67 -3.94 20.79
C ASP A 87 -12.67 -4.05 19.63
N ALA A 88 -13.19 -5.25 19.40
CA ALA A 88 -14.01 -5.68 18.24
C ALA A 88 -15.31 -4.89 17.94
N SER A 89 -15.46 -3.66 18.41
CA SER A 89 -16.50 -2.69 18.09
C SER A 89 -16.09 -1.63 17.05
N ALA A 90 -14.81 -1.55 16.64
CA ALA A 90 -14.39 -0.56 15.64
C ALA A 90 -15.04 -0.83 14.26
N PRO A 91 -15.96 0.03 13.78
CA PRO A 91 -16.70 -0.21 12.54
C PRO A 91 -15.90 0.19 11.28
N VAL A 92 -14.62 0.51 11.43
CA VAL A 92 -13.80 1.17 10.41
C VAL A 92 -12.48 0.43 10.24
N TRP A 93 -11.97 0.43 9.00
CA TRP A 93 -10.60 0.05 8.70
C TRP A 93 -9.61 0.87 9.53
N SER A 94 -8.69 0.21 10.20
CA SER A 94 -7.67 0.85 11.04
C SER A 94 -6.28 0.35 10.67
N THR A 95 -5.25 1.16 10.87
CA THR A 95 -3.86 0.76 10.60
C THR A 95 -3.50 -0.50 11.39
N ALA A 96 -2.89 -1.48 10.72
CA ALA A 96 -2.46 -2.72 11.34
C ALA A 96 -1.40 -2.43 12.42
N PRO A 97 -1.64 -2.81 13.69
CA PRO A 97 -0.66 -2.63 14.75
C PRO A 97 0.62 -3.45 14.51
N PRO A 98 1.79 -2.99 14.99
CA PRO A 98 2.99 -3.82 15.05
C PRO A 98 2.71 -5.16 15.74
N GLY A 99 3.19 -6.26 15.16
CA GLY A 99 2.98 -7.60 15.72
C GLY A 99 1.58 -8.19 15.51
N SER A 100 0.69 -7.50 14.79
CA SER A 100 -0.63 -8.06 14.45
C SER A 100 -0.56 -8.99 13.24
N ARG A 101 -1.47 -9.97 13.17
CA ARG A 101 -1.60 -10.87 12.00
C ARG A 101 -1.87 -10.16 10.67
N TRP A 102 -2.25 -8.89 10.72
CA TRP A 102 -2.57 -8.06 9.56
C TRP A 102 -1.35 -7.29 9.03
N LEU A 103 -0.19 -7.43 9.68
CA LEU A 103 1.08 -6.87 9.25
C LEU A 103 2.03 -8.03 8.88
N PRO A 104 2.46 -8.17 7.61
CA PRO A 104 3.31 -9.28 7.20
C PRO A 104 4.74 -9.14 7.75
N VAL A 105 5.36 -10.29 8.02
CA VAL A 105 6.76 -10.38 8.43
C VAL A 105 7.64 -10.66 7.22
N LEU A 106 8.63 -9.79 7.00
CA LEU A 106 9.60 -9.90 5.92
C LEU A 106 11.01 -9.83 6.50
N GLU A 107 11.88 -10.75 6.07
CA GLU A 107 13.32 -10.56 6.20
C GLU A 107 13.80 -9.40 5.32
N PRO A 108 14.93 -8.74 5.65
CA PRO A 108 15.37 -7.53 4.97
C PRO A 108 15.46 -7.67 3.44
N LEU A 109 14.78 -6.77 2.72
CA LEU A 109 14.91 -6.58 1.28
C LEU A 109 15.57 -5.22 1.02
N PRO A 110 16.54 -5.10 0.09
CA PRO A 110 17.25 -3.84 -0.15
C PRO A 110 16.39 -2.75 -0.80
N TRP A 111 15.19 -3.11 -1.28
CA TRP A 111 14.29 -2.22 -2.03
C TRP A 111 12.90 -2.10 -1.39
N PHE A 112 12.65 -2.77 -0.26
CA PHE A 112 11.35 -2.79 0.40
C PHE A 112 11.49 -3.09 1.89
N ALA A 113 10.76 -2.34 2.72
CA ALA A 113 10.60 -2.65 4.13
C ALA A 113 9.20 -2.25 4.61
N ILE A 114 8.74 -2.88 5.69
CA ILE A 114 7.53 -2.48 6.39
C ILE A 114 7.93 -2.14 7.81
N HIS A 115 7.64 -0.91 8.22
CA HIS A 115 7.84 -0.46 9.58
C HIS A 115 6.47 -0.32 10.24
N GLY A 116 6.19 -1.15 11.24
CA GLY A 116 4.94 -1.06 12.01
C GLY A 116 4.81 0.26 12.79
N ALA A 117 5.93 0.86 13.18
CA ALA A 117 6.01 2.14 13.86
C ALA A 117 7.27 2.90 13.41
N TYR A 118 7.09 3.81 12.45
CA TYR A 118 8.10 4.72 11.93
C TYR A 118 7.92 6.11 12.54
N PRO A 119 9.00 6.78 12.97
CA PRO A 119 8.93 8.09 13.60
C PRO A 119 8.80 9.21 12.55
N PHE A 120 7.60 9.43 12.00
CA PHE A 120 7.33 10.60 11.17
C PHE A 120 7.38 11.89 12.00
N ALA A 121 7.52 13.02 11.31
CA ALA A 121 7.63 14.34 11.96
C ALA A 121 6.37 14.74 12.75
N ASP A 122 5.21 14.24 12.35
CA ASP A 122 3.89 14.47 12.96
C ASP A 122 3.48 13.39 13.98
N GLY A 123 4.27 12.32 14.11
CA GLY A 123 4.07 11.26 15.09
C GLY A 123 4.46 9.87 14.58
N PRO A 124 4.42 8.85 15.43
CA PRO A 124 4.66 7.47 15.00
C PRO A 124 3.51 6.99 14.09
N GLY A 125 3.85 6.38 12.95
CA GLY A 125 2.91 5.81 11.99
C GLY A 125 3.45 4.56 11.30
N GLN A 126 2.65 3.86 10.50
CA GLN A 126 3.16 2.74 9.70
C GLN A 126 3.83 3.27 8.43
N LEU A 127 4.95 2.67 8.01
CA LEU A 127 5.63 3.00 6.76
C LEU A 127 5.80 1.74 5.90
N VAL A 128 5.16 1.71 4.74
CA VAL A 128 5.55 0.81 3.64
C VAL A 128 6.64 1.51 2.84
N CYS A 129 7.89 1.15 3.10
CA CYS A 129 9.08 1.82 2.59
C CYS A 129 9.52 1.22 1.24
N CYS A 130 9.08 1.82 0.12
CA CYS A 130 9.66 1.57 -1.20
C CYS A 130 9.44 2.78 -2.13
N SER A 131 10.21 2.91 -3.22
CA SER A 131 10.14 4.10 -4.08
C SER A 131 8.81 4.30 -4.83
N MET A 132 7.87 3.35 -4.70
CA MET A 132 6.52 3.41 -5.27
C MET A 132 5.45 3.77 -4.22
N THR A 133 5.83 4.23 -3.03
CA THR A 133 4.91 4.81 -2.03
C THR A 133 5.28 6.26 -1.75
N PHE A 134 4.28 7.11 -1.48
CA PHE A 134 4.50 8.51 -1.13
C PHE A 134 5.43 8.66 0.08
N ASP A 135 5.21 7.85 1.11
CA ASP A 135 5.89 7.96 2.40
C ASP A 135 7.41 7.78 2.30
N TYR A 136 7.89 7.04 1.28
CA TYR A 136 9.31 6.94 0.97
C TYR A 136 9.96 8.31 0.68
N TYR A 137 9.25 9.21 0.00
CA TYR A 137 9.78 10.51 -0.41
C TYR A 137 9.80 11.53 0.75
N VAL A 138 8.85 11.43 1.69
CA VAL A 138 8.77 12.34 2.83
C VAL A 138 9.58 11.88 4.04
N THR A 139 10.16 10.68 3.99
CA THR A 139 11.04 10.13 5.04
C THR A 139 12.53 10.32 4.76
N GLY A 140 12.89 11.13 3.76
CA GLY A 140 14.28 11.48 3.45
C GLY A 140 15.01 10.50 2.55
N HIS A 141 14.34 9.46 2.03
CA HIS A 141 14.94 8.60 1.02
C HIS A 141 15.08 9.33 -0.31
N SER A 142 16.14 8.99 -1.05
CA SER A 142 16.45 9.59 -2.35
C SER A 142 16.53 8.49 -3.42
N PRO A 143 15.42 8.20 -4.14
CA PRO A 143 15.45 7.19 -5.18
C PRO A 143 16.33 7.65 -6.34
N THR A 144 17.06 6.71 -6.95
CA THR A 144 17.77 6.97 -8.20
C THR A 144 16.78 7.33 -9.31
N ALA A 145 17.26 7.95 -10.39
CA ALA A 145 16.39 8.36 -11.50
C ALA A 145 15.55 7.20 -12.09
N GLY A 146 16.07 5.97 -12.07
CA GLY A 146 15.34 4.77 -12.53
C GLY A 146 14.33 4.20 -11.52
N GLN A 147 14.40 4.61 -10.25
CA GLN A 147 13.50 4.16 -9.17
C GLN A 147 12.39 5.18 -8.87
N GLN A 148 12.55 6.41 -9.36
CA GLN A 148 11.61 7.50 -9.13
C GLN A 148 10.24 7.21 -9.74
N TRP A 149 9.21 7.68 -9.04
CA TRP A 149 7.86 7.76 -9.58
C TRP A 149 7.83 8.63 -10.83
N ARG A 150 7.05 8.20 -11.83
CA ARG A 150 6.91 8.91 -13.09
C ARG A 150 5.43 9.07 -13.39
N GLN A 151 4.92 10.28 -13.21
CA GLN A 151 3.56 10.67 -13.59
C GLN A 151 3.26 10.26 -15.03
N GLY A 152 2.04 9.78 -15.30
CA GLY A 152 1.62 9.28 -16.62
C GLY A 152 2.25 7.97 -17.07
N HIS A 153 3.19 7.39 -16.30
CA HIS A 153 3.80 6.09 -16.57
C HIS A 153 3.48 5.07 -15.48
N HIS A 154 3.71 5.44 -14.21
CA HIS A 154 3.35 4.59 -13.08
C HIS A 154 1.90 4.83 -12.66
N THR A 155 1.28 3.77 -12.14
CA THR A 155 -0.05 3.80 -11.52
C THR A 155 0.00 3.12 -10.16
N LEU A 156 -1.11 3.05 -9.42
CA LEU A 156 -1.17 2.27 -8.16
C LEU A 156 -0.71 0.81 -8.34
N VAL A 157 -0.79 0.25 -9.55
CA VAL A 157 -0.29 -1.11 -9.84
C VAL A 157 1.20 -1.21 -9.56
N ALA A 158 2.00 -0.16 -9.77
CA ALA A 158 3.42 -0.16 -9.45
C ALA A 158 3.65 -0.34 -7.93
N THR A 159 2.84 0.33 -7.10
CA THR A 159 2.85 0.18 -5.64
C THR A 159 2.44 -1.23 -5.22
N LEU A 160 1.29 -1.70 -5.73
CA LEU A 160 0.78 -3.04 -5.42
C LEU A 160 1.74 -4.14 -5.86
N SER A 161 2.37 -3.99 -7.03
CA SER A 161 3.35 -4.95 -7.53
C SER A 161 4.58 -5.02 -6.63
N ARG A 162 5.07 -3.89 -6.09
CA ARG A 162 6.19 -3.93 -5.13
C ARG A 162 5.83 -4.63 -3.83
N ILE A 163 4.60 -4.43 -3.34
CA ILE A 163 4.11 -5.15 -2.16
C ILE A 163 3.99 -6.66 -2.47
N GLN A 164 3.39 -7.01 -3.62
CA GLN A 164 3.24 -8.39 -4.06
C GLN A 164 4.59 -9.09 -4.25
N ASP A 165 5.55 -8.45 -4.93
CA ASP A 165 6.90 -8.96 -5.12
C ASP A 165 7.56 -9.30 -3.77
N ALA A 166 7.32 -8.48 -2.74
CA ALA A 166 7.86 -8.72 -1.41
C ALA A 166 7.16 -9.92 -0.73
N LEU A 167 5.84 -10.02 -0.84
CA LEU A 167 5.06 -11.14 -0.31
C LEU A 167 5.35 -12.48 -1.01
N ASP A 168 5.67 -12.44 -2.31
CA ASP A 168 6.04 -13.62 -3.10
C ASP A 168 7.53 -13.98 -2.95
N SER A 169 8.31 -13.12 -2.29
CA SER A 169 9.75 -13.33 -2.16
C SER A 169 10.09 -14.45 -1.17
N PRO A 170 11.27 -15.08 -1.29
CA PRO A 170 11.81 -15.98 -0.27
C PRO A 170 12.05 -15.33 1.09
N ASN A 171 11.90 -14.01 1.22
CA ASN A 171 12.04 -13.26 2.46
C ASN A 171 10.73 -13.15 3.24
N TYR A 172 9.59 -13.51 2.64
CA TYR A 172 8.31 -13.56 3.34
C TYR A 172 8.31 -14.68 4.40
N ARG A 173 7.84 -14.36 5.61
CA ARG A 173 7.86 -15.27 6.78
C ARG A 173 6.47 -15.57 7.32
N GLY A 174 5.41 -15.08 6.67
CA GLY A 174 4.04 -15.21 7.15
C GLY A 174 3.53 -13.93 7.85
N PRO A 175 2.36 -13.99 8.47
CA PRO A 175 1.90 -13.00 9.43
C PRO A 175 2.72 -13.07 10.73
N HIS A 176 2.63 -12.02 11.55
CA HIS A 176 3.14 -12.05 12.93
C HIS A 176 2.39 -13.05 13.82
#